data_AF-A0A968ZHC3-F1
#
_entry.id   AF-A0A968ZHC3-F1
#
_cell.length_a   1.000
_cell.length_b   1.000
_cell.length_c   1.000
_cell.angle_alpha   90.00
_cell.angle_beta   90.00
_cell.angle_gamma   90.00
#
_symmetry.space_group_name_H-M   'P 1'
#
loop_
_entity.id
_entity.type
_entity.pdbx_description
1 polymer ?
#
loop_
_entity_poly.entity_id
_entity_poly.type
_entity_poly.pdbx_seq_one_letter_code
_entity_poly.pdbx_strand_id
1 'polypeptide(L)'
;MKYGYFDDDQKEYVIDRPDTPKSWSNYLGSTEYGAIITNNAGGYSFYKSGGMGRFMRMRFNSVPMDQAGRYLYLHDHDSRDFWSASWQPVGKPLDKYKSE
;
A
#
# COMPACT_ATOMS: atom_id res chain seq x y z
N MET A 1 -19.43 -9.70 -0.59
CA MET A 1 -18.32 -9.71 -1.58
C MET A 1 -17.01 -9.93 -0.83
N LYS A 2 -16.06 -10.66 -1.42
CA LYS A 2 -14.71 -10.90 -0.87
C LYS A 2 -13.70 -10.02 -1.63
N TYR A 3 -12.59 -9.66 -0.99
CA TYR A 3 -11.47 -8.87 -1.54
C TYR A 3 -10.13 -9.61 -1.37
N GLY A 4 -10.21 -10.92 -1.17
CA GLY A 4 -9.07 -11.74 -0.77
C GLY A 4 -9.47 -13.04 -0.07
N TYR A 5 -8.45 -13.80 0.31
CA TYR A 5 -8.56 -15.11 0.94
C TYR A 5 -7.33 -15.42 1.80
N PHE A 6 -7.47 -16.39 2.71
CA PHE A 6 -6.34 -16.94 3.46
C PHE A 6 -5.61 -17.98 2.60
N ASP A 7 -4.30 -17.84 2.50
CA ASP A 7 -3.38 -18.88 2.04
C ASP A 7 -2.67 -19.42 3.28
N ASP A 8 -3.21 -20.51 3.84
CA ASP A 8 -2.71 -21.09 5.08
C ASP A 8 -1.33 -21.75 4.90
N ASP A 9 -1.01 -22.21 3.68
CA ASP A 9 0.28 -22.85 3.36
C ASP A 9 1.41 -21.83 3.39
N GLN A 10 1.17 -20.62 2.82
CA GLN A 10 2.12 -19.50 2.88
C GLN A 10 1.98 -18.66 4.17
N LYS A 11 0.91 -18.88 4.93
CA LYS A 11 0.53 -18.09 6.13
C LYS A 11 0.25 -16.62 5.78
N GLU A 12 -0.46 -16.41 4.68
CA GLU A 12 -0.75 -15.09 4.14
C GLU A 12 -2.24 -14.83 4.04
N TYR A 13 -2.60 -13.55 4.02
CA TYR A 13 -3.90 -13.12 3.51
C TYR A 13 -3.68 -12.43 2.16
N VAL A 14 -4.10 -13.09 1.08
CA VAL A 14 -3.93 -12.61 -0.28
C VAL A 14 -5.07 -11.66 -0.62
N ILE A 15 -4.73 -10.43 -1.00
CA ILE A 15 -5.69 -9.40 -1.43
C ILE A 15 -5.74 -9.41 -2.96
N ASP A 16 -6.89 -9.79 -3.53
CA ASP A 16 -7.09 -9.90 -4.99
C ASP A 16 -7.58 -8.59 -5.64
N ARG A 17 -8.03 -7.63 -4.82
CA ARG A 17 -8.59 -6.36 -5.26
C ARG A 17 -7.98 -5.19 -4.48
N PRO A 18 -7.47 -4.15 -5.17
CA PRO A 18 -6.82 -3.03 -4.49
C PRO A 18 -7.81 -2.05 -3.84
N ASP A 19 -9.09 -2.10 -4.23
CA ASP A 19 -10.17 -1.24 -3.75
C ASP A 19 -10.92 -1.82 -2.55
N THR A 20 -10.17 -2.31 -1.57
CA THR A 20 -10.71 -2.82 -0.31
C THR A 20 -11.63 -1.77 0.38
N PRO A 21 -12.64 -2.19 1.17
CA PRO A 21 -13.60 -1.25 1.80
C PRO A 21 -12.95 -0.20 2.71
N LYS A 22 -11.77 -0.54 3.23
CA LYS A 22 -10.82 0.32 3.95
C LYS A 22 -9.41 -0.17 3.63
N SER A 23 -8.42 0.68 3.83
CA SER A 23 -7.02 0.27 3.75
C SER A 23 -6.73 -0.84 4.75
N TRP A 24 -6.23 -1.96 4.24
CA TRP A 24 -5.80 -3.07 5.06
C TRP A 24 -4.30 -3.01 5.22
N SER A 25 -3.82 -3.02 6.47
CA SER A 25 -2.42 -2.81 6.81
C SER A 25 -1.75 -4.08 7.31
N ASN A 26 -0.47 -4.19 7.02
CA ASN A 26 0.46 -5.08 7.68
C ASN A 26 1.55 -4.28 8.42
N TYR A 27 2.23 -4.96 9.35
CA TYR A 27 3.37 -4.44 10.09
C TYR A 27 4.65 -5.14 9.61
N LEU A 28 5.67 -4.34 9.31
CA LEU A 28 7.01 -4.83 8.97
C LEU A 28 8.00 -4.40 10.05
N GLY A 29 8.99 -5.24 10.32
CA GLY A 29 10.15 -4.87 11.13
C GLY A 29 10.42 -5.80 12.31
N SER A 30 11.11 -5.25 13.30
CA SER A 30 11.58 -5.92 14.51
C SER A 30 11.22 -5.09 15.75
N THR A 31 11.87 -5.34 16.89
CA THR A 31 11.69 -4.53 18.11
C THR A 31 12.24 -3.10 17.99
N GLU A 32 13.19 -2.85 17.09
CA GLU A 32 13.80 -1.51 16.94
C GLU A 32 13.31 -0.73 15.72
N TYR A 33 13.07 -1.40 14.59
CA TYR A 33 12.51 -0.78 13.40
C TYR A 33 11.08 -1.23 13.21
N GLY A 34 10.18 -0.29 12.89
CA GLY A 34 8.80 -0.61 12.56
C GLY A 34 8.32 0.15 11.32
N ALA A 35 7.47 -0.50 10.54
CA ALA A 35 6.75 0.13 9.46
C ALA A 35 5.31 -0.38 9.39
N ILE A 36 4.39 0.52 9.10
CA ILE A 36 3.02 0.19 8.72
C ILE A 36 2.97 0.28 7.20
N ILE A 37 2.45 -0.75 6.53
CA ILE A 37 2.26 -0.77 5.08
C ILE A 37 0.85 -1.23 4.75
N THR A 38 0.15 -0.53 3.87
CA THR A 38 -1.17 -0.94 3.40
C THR A 38 -1.10 -1.68 2.07
N ASN A 39 -2.21 -2.31 1.66
CA ASN A 39 -2.37 -2.95 0.36
C ASN A 39 -2.09 -2.00 -0.83
N ASN A 40 -2.20 -0.68 -0.60
CA ASN A 40 -1.92 0.37 -1.58
C ASN A 40 -0.58 1.10 -1.31
N ALA A 41 0.35 0.45 -0.60
CA ALA A 41 1.67 0.95 -0.21
C ALA A 41 1.69 2.22 0.68
N GLY A 42 0.53 2.65 1.17
CA GLY A 42 0.34 3.73 2.14
C GLY A 42 0.89 3.38 3.53
N GLY A 43 1.18 4.39 4.34
CA GLY A 43 1.72 4.24 5.70
C GLY A 43 3.11 4.88 5.90
N TYR A 44 3.82 4.47 6.95
CA TYR A 44 5.08 5.11 7.36
C TYR A 44 6.03 4.15 8.08
N SER A 45 7.29 4.55 8.19
CA SER A 45 8.35 3.84 8.91
C SER A 45 8.94 4.68 10.03
N PHE A 46 9.47 4.02 11.05
CA PHE A 46 10.06 4.63 12.23
C PHE A 46 11.14 3.74 12.87
N TYR A 47 12.00 4.36 13.66
CA TYR A 47 12.97 3.69 14.53
C TYR A 47 12.66 3.99 15.99
N LYS A 48 12.43 2.94 16.78
CA LYS A 48 12.10 2.90 18.22
C LYS A 48 10.77 3.56 18.62
N SER A 49 10.33 4.61 17.94
CA SER A 49 9.11 5.34 18.27
C SER A 49 8.35 5.79 17.02
N GLY A 50 7.11 5.33 16.85
CA GLY A 50 6.21 5.84 15.80
C GLY A 50 5.86 7.32 15.95
N GLY A 51 6.04 7.89 17.14
CA GLY A 51 5.90 9.33 17.41
C GLY A 51 7.14 10.12 17.03
N MET A 52 8.24 9.89 17.74
CA MET A 52 9.46 10.71 17.67
C MET A 52 10.49 10.21 16.66
N GLY A 53 10.53 8.91 16.38
CA GLY A 53 11.53 8.27 15.52
C GLY A 53 11.07 8.09 14.08
N ARG A 54 10.12 8.92 13.63
CA ARG A 54 9.45 8.75 12.34
C ARG A 54 10.29 9.30 11.19
N PHE A 55 10.45 8.51 10.13
CA PHE A 55 11.17 8.91 8.92
C PHE A 55 10.25 9.41 7.81
N MET A 56 9.07 8.78 7.69
CA MET A 56 8.10 9.09 6.63
C MET A 56 6.86 9.76 7.21
N ARG A 57 6.31 10.75 6.50
CA ARG A 57 5.10 11.43 6.93
C ARG A 57 3.88 10.54 6.71
N MET A 58 2.99 10.48 7.71
CA MET A 58 1.64 9.92 7.58
C MET A 58 0.62 11.04 7.80
N ARG A 59 -0.45 11.04 7.01
CA ARG A 59 -1.62 11.89 7.23
C ARG A 59 -2.80 11.02 7.65
N PHE A 60 -3.18 11.10 8.91
CA PHE A 60 -4.40 10.46 9.38
C PHE A 60 -5.62 11.18 8.80
N ASN A 61 -6.67 10.42 8.48
CA ASN A 61 -7.91 10.94 7.91
C ASN A 61 -7.70 11.78 6.64
N SER A 62 -6.74 11.39 5.80
CA SER A 62 -6.54 12.01 4.50
C SER A 62 -7.73 11.75 3.56
N VAL A 63 -7.92 12.67 2.62
CA VAL A 63 -8.87 12.54 1.51
C VAL A 63 -8.09 12.77 0.21
N PRO A 64 -7.90 11.75 -0.64
CA PRO A 64 -8.24 10.34 -0.45
C PRO A 64 -7.52 9.70 0.74
N MET A 65 -8.12 8.66 1.33
CA MET A 65 -7.53 7.91 2.43
C MET A 65 -6.23 7.23 2.00
N ASP A 66 -5.35 6.92 2.96
CA ASP A 66 -4.16 6.09 2.75
C ASP A 66 -3.01 6.74 1.98
N GLN A 67 -3.00 8.07 1.92
CA GLN A 67 -1.92 8.81 1.28
C GLN A 67 -1.22 9.76 2.28
N ALA A 68 0.11 9.91 2.23
CA ALA A 68 1.06 9.34 1.27
C ALA A 68 1.64 7.97 1.67
N GLY A 69 2.37 7.33 0.74
CA GLY A 69 2.98 6.01 0.89
C GLY A 69 4.32 5.88 0.16
N ARG A 70 4.75 4.63 -0.02
CA ARG A 70 5.96 4.26 -0.78
C ARG A 70 5.55 3.99 -2.23
N TYR A 71 5.67 4.99 -3.09
CA TYR A 71 5.14 4.88 -4.45
C TYR A 71 6.23 4.70 -5.49
N LEU A 72 6.03 3.68 -6.33
CA LEU A 72 6.77 3.48 -7.57
C LEU A 72 5.84 3.81 -8.73
N TYR A 73 6.24 4.80 -9.52
CA TYR A 73 5.56 5.16 -10.76
C TYR A 73 6.28 4.50 -11.93
N LEU A 74 5.52 3.78 -12.74
CA LEU A 74 5.96 3.22 -14.00
C LEU A 74 5.44 4.12 -15.12
N HIS A 75 6.31 4.46 -16.06
CA HIS A 75 5.99 5.28 -17.21
C HIS A 75 6.46 4.56 -18.47
N ASP A 76 5.53 4.27 -19.37
CA ASP A 76 5.81 3.70 -20.68
C ASP A 76 6.19 4.82 -21.65
N HIS A 77 7.38 4.71 -22.24
CA HIS A 77 7.89 5.72 -23.15
C HIS A 77 7.12 5.78 -24.47
N ASP A 78 6.60 4.65 -24.95
CA ASP A 78 6.00 4.56 -26.29
C ASP A 78 4.54 5.00 -26.25
N SER A 79 3.75 4.45 -25.32
CA SER A 79 2.34 4.86 -25.15
C SER A 79 2.16 6.19 -24.42
N ARG A 80 3.21 6.68 -23.73
CA ARG A 80 3.17 7.82 -22.80
C ARG A 80 2.22 7.61 -21.62
N ASP A 81 1.79 6.38 -21.36
CA ASP A 81 0.98 6.05 -20.19
C ASP A 81 1.84 5.91 -18.94
N PHE A 82 1.22 6.08 -17.78
CA PHE A 82 1.85 5.88 -16.49
C PHE A 82 0.89 5.28 -15.47
N TRP A 83 1.41 4.50 -14.54
CA TRP A 83 0.66 3.89 -13.45
C TRP A 83 1.53 3.72 -12.21
N SER A 84 0.91 3.45 -11.07
CA SER A 84 1.61 3.08 -9.84
C SER A 84 1.56 1.58 -9.63
N ALA A 85 2.66 1.00 -9.14
CA ALA A 85 2.76 -0.44 -8.82
C ALA A 85 1.72 -0.90 -7.78
N SER A 86 1.25 0.02 -6.94
CA SER A 86 0.34 -0.24 -5.81
C SER A 86 -1.10 0.22 -6.06
N TRP A 87 -1.54 0.30 -7.32
CA TRP A 87 -2.81 0.91 -7.77
C TRP A 87 -2.95 2.41 -7.43
N GLN A 88 -2.99 2.77 -6.15
CA GLN A 88 -2.83 4.14 -5.67
C GLN A 88 -1.35 4.57 -5.76
N PRO A 89 -1.06 5.87 -5.95
CA PRO A 89 -2.01 6.98 -5.95
C PRO A 89 -2.59 7.31 -7.34
N VAL A 90 -2.15 6.64 -8.41
CA VAL A 90 -2.65 6.95 -9.76
C VAL A 90 -4.11 6.51 -9.92
N GLY A 91 -4.49 5.37 -9.32
CA GLY A 91 -5.88 4.93 -9.24
C GLY A 91 -6.50 4.62 -10.60
N LYS A 92 -5.77 3.92 -11.47
CA LYS A 92 -6.30 3.50 -12.79
C LYS A 92 -7.57 2.66 -12.64
N PRO A 93 -8.45 2.63 -13.66
CA PRO A 93 -9.64 1.78 -13.67
C PRO A 93 -9.32 0.32 -13.35
N LEU A 94 -10.16 -0.34 -12.54
CA LEU A 94 -9.91 -1.70 -12.03
C LEU A 94 -9.89 -2.77 -13.13
N ASP A 95 -10.58 -2.54 -14.25
CA ASP A 95 -10.54 -3.38 -15.45
C ASP A 95 -9.19 -3.34 -16.18
N LYS A 96 -8.35 -2.34 -15.87
CA LYS A 96 -6.99 -2.17 -16.40
C LYS A 96 -5.90 -2.51 -15.39
N TYR A 97 -6.22 -2.56 -14.10
CA TYR A 97 -5.26 -2.86 -13.07
C TYR A 97 -5.00 -4.36 -12.97
N LYS A 98 -3.72 -4.72 -12.83
CA LYS A 98 -3.28 -6.06 -12.44
C LYS A 98 -2.23 -5.92 -11.35
N SER A 99 -2.44 -6.57 -10.21
CA SER A 99 -1.36 -6.96 -9.31
C SER A 99 -0.99 -8.39 -9.65
N GLU A 100 0.24 -8.60 -10.05
CA GLU A 100 0.87 -9.94 -10.13
C GLU A 100 1.79 -10.12 -8.92
#